data_AF-A0A371R7I6-F1
#
_entry.id   AF-A0A371R7I6-F1
#
_cell.length_a   1.000
_cell.length_b   1.000
_cell.length_c   1.000
_cell.angle_alpha   90.00
_cell.angle_beta   90.00
_cell.angle_gamma   90.00
#
_symmetry.space_group_name_H-M   'P 1'
#
loop_
_entity.id
_entity.type
_entity.pdbx_description
1 polymer ?
#
loop_
_entity_poly.entity_id
_entity_poly.type
_entity_poly.pdbx_seq_one_letter_code
_entity_poly.pdbx_strand_id
1 'polypeptide(L)'
;MRHTFQTMGTVASIELPQDWTSEVAALERIFSLIDERFSLHRPESELSKLATGRLVLPSASAELLASYARALTWRNETAGLFSPHRPDGTIDLNGIVKAEAIEQAGEYLTSVGCPQWSINVGGDILV
;
A
#
# COMPACT_ATOMS: atom_id res chain seq x y z
N MET A 1 -21.88 -6.11 -4.64
CA MET A 1 -22.05 -4.81 -3.98
C MET A 1 -20.73 -4.08 -4.11
N ARG A 2 -20.80 -2.80 -4.47
CA ARG A 2 -19.63 -1.96 -4.68
C ARG A 2 -19.44 -1.05 -3.48
N HIS A 3 -18.23 -1.03 -2.93
CA HIS A 3 -17.80 -0.08 -1.91
C HIS A 3 -16.67 0.79 -2.45
N THR A 4 -16.74 2.11 -2.25
CA THR A 4 -15.72 3.05 -2.74
C THR A 4 -15.29 4.03 -1.67
N PHE A 5 -13.98 4.26 -1.56
CA PHE A 5 -13.39 5.19 -0.60
C PHE A 5 -12.09 5.79 -1.14
N GLN A 6 -11.67 6.93 -0.58
CA GLN A 6 -10.41 7.59 -0.93
C GLN A 6 -9.26 6.96 -0.15
N THR A 7 -8.13 6.71 -0.80
CA THR A 7 -6.92 6.19 -0.16
C THR A 7 -5.69 6.51 -1.02
N MET A 8 -4.53 6.76 -0.40
CA MET A 8 -3.24 6.95 -1.09
C MET A 8 -3.29 7.94 -2.27
N GLY A 9 -4.06 9.02 -2.14
CA GLY A 9 -4.22 10.05 -3.19
C GLY A 9 -5.05 9.61 -4.40
N THR A 10 -5.79 8.50 -4.30
CA THR A 10 -6.67 7.98 -5.35
C THR A 10 -7.95 7.37 -4.77
N VAL A 11 -8.74 6.70 -5.61
CA VAL A 11 -9.96 5.99 -5.22
C VAL A 11 -9.72 4.49 -5.25
N ALA A 12 -10.13 3.82 -4.17
CA ALA A 12 -10.33 2.38 -4.14
C ALA A 12 -11.81 2.05 -4.41
N SER A 13 -12.05 1.04 -5.23
CA SER A 13 -13.35 0.43 -5.47
C SER A 13 -13.24 -1.06 -5.25
N ILE A 14 -14.04 -1.60 -4.34
CA ILE A 14 -14.08 -3.03 -4.01
C ILE A 14 -15.46 -3.58 -4.37
N GLU A 15 -15.47 -4.66 -5.15
CA GLU A 15 -16.67 -5.44 -5.43
C GLU A 15 -16.67 -6.70 -4.57
N LEU A 16 -17.76 -6.94 -3.87
CA LEU A 16 -17.99 -8.08 -2.99
C LEU A 16 -19.39 -8.68 -3.20
N PRO A 17 -19.69 -9.90 -2.74
CA PRO A 17 -21.08 -10.38 -2.69
C PRO A 17 -21.93 -9.51 -1.74
N GLN A 18 -23.26 -9.51 -1.90
CA GLN A 18 -24.15 -8.63 -1.10
C GLN A 18 -24.07 -8.91 0.40
N ASP A 19 -23.91 -10.18 0.79
CA ASP A 19 -23.91 -10.61 2.19
C ASP A 19 -22.56 -10.40 2.90
N TRP A 20 -21.58 -9.77 2.22
CA TRP A 20 -20.19 -9.58 2.69
C TRP A 20 -19.90 -8.15 3.16
N THR A 21 -20.92 -7.37 3.49
CA THR A 21 -20.78 -5.98 3.96
C THR A 21 -20.02 -5.86 5.28
N SER A 22 -19.98 -6.92 6.10
CA SER A 22 -19.19 -6.96 7.35
C SER A 22 -17.69 -6.78 7.13
N GLU A 23 -17.18 -7.16 5.96
CA GLU A 23 -15.74 -7.15 5.67
C GLU A 23 -15.21 -5.79 5.24
N VAL A 24 -16.09 -4.84 4.90
CA VAL A 24 -15.71 -3.50 4.42
C VAL A 24 -14.82 -2.77 5.42
N ALA A 25 -15.15 -2.83 6.71
CA ALA A 25 -14.37 -2.14 7.73
C ALA A 25 -12.94 -2.72 7.87
N ALA A 26 -12.78 -4.03 7.72
CA ALA A 26 -11.47 -4.68 7.75
C ALA A 26 -10.64 -4.28 6.53
N LEU A 27 -11.26 -4.23 5.34
CA LEU A 27 -10.62 -3.77 4.11
C LEU A 27 -10.16 -2.31 4.23
N GLU A 28 -11.03 -1.39 4.63
CA GLU A 28 -10.65 0.01 4.85
C GLU A 28 -9.51 0.13 5.87
N ARG A 29 -9.52 -0.72 6.91
CA ARG A 29 -8.45 -0.73 7.91
C ARG A 29 -7.09 -1.12 7.31
N ILE A 30 -7.04 -2.09 6.40
CA ILE A 30 -5.80 -2.46 5.69
C ILE A 30 -5.25 -1.25 4.93
N PHE A 31 -6.09 -0.58 4.15
CA PHE A 31 -5.67 0.61 3.40
C PHE A 31 -5.27 1.78 4.32
N SER A 32 -5.97 1.98 5.44
CA SER A 32 -5.62 3.01 6.43
C SER A 32 -4.25 2.75 7.05
N LEU A 33 -3.93 1.50 7.39
CA LEU A 33 -2.64 1.13 7.98
C LEU A 33 -1.48 1.35 6.98
N ILE A 34 -1.70 1.04 5.70
CA ILE A 34 -0.72 1.35 4.65
C ILE A 34 -0.51 2.86 4.53
N ASP A 35 -1.59 3.66 4.46
CA ASP A 35 -1.48 5.12 4.35
C ASP A 35 -0.82 5.74 5.59
N GLU A 36 -1.16 5.25 6.79
CA GLU A 36 -0.53 5.65 8.06
C GLU A 36 0.97 5.36 8.08
N ARG A 37 1.44 4.29 7.43
CA ARG A 37 2.86 3.92 7.38
C ARG A 37 3.63 4.64 6.26
N PHE A 38 3.06 4.67 5.06
CA PHE A 38 3.80 5.00 3.84
C PHE A 38 3.48 6.38 3.24
N SER A 39 2.48 7.11 3.74
CA SER A 39 2.11 8.39 3.13
C SER A 39 3.17 9.47 3.32
N LEU A 40 3.74 9.99 2.23
CA LEU A 40 4.60 11.18 2.26
C LEU A 40 3.83 12.50 2.48
N HIS A 41 2.49 12.44 2.59
CA HIS A 41 1.63 13.59 2.84
C HIS A 41 1.20 13.72 4.31
N ARG A 42 1.38 12.65 5.11
CA ARG A 42 1.07 12.63 6.54
C ARG A 42 2.37 12.80 7.33
N PRO A 43 2.61 13.94 8.00
CA PRO A 43 3.85 14.17 8.73
C PRO A 43 4.15 13.08 9.75
N GLU A 44 3.13 12.47 10.35
CA GLU A 44 3.32 11.45 11.37
C GLU A 44 3.49 10.02 10.83
N SER A 45 3.40 9.82 9.51
CA SER A 45 3.69 8.53 8.92
C SER A 45 5.17 8.17 9.09
N GLU A 46 5.42 6.86 9.05
CA GLU A 46 6.77 6.34 9.18
C GLU A 46 7.66 6.79 8.03
N LEU A 47 7.17 6.74 6.78
CA LEU A 47 7.93 7.18 5.62
C LEU A 47 8.20 8.69 5.63
N SER A 48 7.26 9.52 6.08
CA SER A 48 7.50 10.97 6.25
C SER A 48 8.53 11.25 7.34
N LYS A 49 8.54 10.48 8.42
CA LYS A 49 9.56 10.58 9.47
C LYS A 49 10.95 10.22 8.94
N LEU A 50 11.06 9.19 8.09
CA LEU A 50 12.32 8.87 7.40
C LEU A 50 12.74 9.99 6.45
N ALA A 51 11.82 10.48 5.60
CA ALA A 51 12.10 11.53 4.63
C ALA A 51 12.55 12.84 5.29
N THR A 52 12.05 13.14 6.50
CA THR A 52 12.41 14.34 7.27
C THR A 52 13.55 14.13 8.27
N GLY A 53 14.15 12.94 8.32
CA GLY A 53 15.23 12.60 9.25
C GLY A 53 14.81 12.47 10.71
N ARG A 54 13.50 12.44 11.01
CA ARG A 54 12.96 12.17 12.36
C ARG A 54 12.99 10.68 12.74
N LEU A 55 13.15 9.81 11.76
CA LEU A 55 13.40 8.38 11.93
C LEU A 55 14.64 8.02 11.10
N VAL A 56 15.47 7.12 11.61
CA VAL A 56 16.58 6.55 10.83
C VAL A 56 16.16 5.20 10.27
N LEU A 57 16.61 4.88 9.05
CA LEU A 57 16.17 3.67 8.33
C LEU A 57 16.35 2.37 9.14
N PRO A 58 17.46 2.13 9.88
CA PRO A 58 17.60 0.92 10.69
C PRO A 58 16.60 0.77 11.84
N SER A 59 15.93 1.86 12.22
CA SER A 59 14.89 1.89 13.26
C SER A 59 13.47 1.81 12.69
N ALA A 60 13.32 1.72 11.36
CA ALA A 60 12.01 1.56 10.73
C ALA A 60 11.43 0.17 10.98
N SER A 61 10.10 0.08 10.83
CA SER A 61 9.32 -1.15 10.96
C SER A 61 9.80 -2.21 9.98
N ALA A 62 9.58 -3.46 10.36
CA ALA A 62 9.90 -4.60 9.51
C ALA A 62 9.16 -4.51 8.16
N GLU A 63 7.93 -4.03 8.18
CA GLU A 63 7.12 -3.85 6.97
C GLU A 63 7.69 -2.77 6.06
N LEU A 64 8.09 -1.60 6.59
CA LEU A 64 8.72 -0.57 5.76
C LEU A 64 10.04 -1.07 5.17
N LEU A 65 10.86 -1.75 5.98
CA LEU A 65 12.12 -2.33 5.53
C LEU A 65 11.90 -3.39 4.44
N ALA A 66 10.85 -4.21 4.56
CA ALA A 66 10.48 -5.20 3.56
C ALA A 66 10.05 -4.54 2.23
N SER A 67 9.15 -3.55 2.27
CA SER A 67 8.73 -2.79 1.08
C SER A 67 9.90 -2.07 0.42
N TYR A 68 10.81 -1.49 1.22
CA TYR A 68 12.03 -0.86 0.71
C TYR A 68 12.96 -1.89 0.04
N ALA A 69 13.16 -3.07 0.64
CA ALA A 69 13.96 -4.14 0.04
C ALA A 69 13.35 -4.65 -1.29
N ARG A 70 12.03 -4.79 -1.36
CA ARG A 70 11.31 -5.13 -2.59
C ARG A 70 11.51 -4.06 -3.66
N ALA A 71 11.42 -2.78 -3.29
CA ALA A 71 11.65 -1.67 -4.21
C ALA A 71 13.11 -1.60 -4.72
N LEU A 72 14.09 -1.95 -3.88
CA LEU A 72 15.49 -2.10 -4.29
C LEU A 72 15.68 -3.26 -5.27
N THR A 73 14.94 -4.35 -5.09
CA THR A 73 14.95 -5.48 -6.04
C THR A 73 14.47 -5.02 -7.42
N TRP A 74 13.34 -4.31 -7.49
CA TRP A 74 12.83 -3.75 -8.74
C TRP A 74 13.79 -2.75 -9.38
N ARG A 75 14.46 -1.91 -8.59
CA ARG A 75 15.50 -1.02 -9.10
C ARG A 75 16.60 -1.80 -9.81
N ASN A 76 17.07 -2.91 -9.24
CA ASN A 76 18.11 -3.73 -9.84
C ASN A 76 17.63 -4.43 -11.12
N GLU A 77 16.44 -5.04 -11.08
CA GLU A 77 15.87 -5.77 -12.22
C GLU A 77 15.57 -4.86 -13.41
N THR A 78 15.23 -3.59 -13.14
CA THR A 78 14.93 -2.60 -14.17
C THR A 78 16.14 -1.75 -14.57
N ALA A 79 17.35 -2.11 -14.14
CA ALA A 79 18.58 -1.34 -14.37
C ALA A 79 18.45 0.15 -13.98
N GLY A 80 17.67 0.44 -12.94
CA GLY A 80 17.43 1.78 -12.41
C GLY A 80 16.30 2.56 -13.09
N LEU A 81 15.56 1.98 -14.04
CA LEU A 81 14.36 2.63 -14.61
C LEU A 81 13.26 2.83 -13.57
N PHE A 82 13.15 1.89 -12.61
CA PHE A 82 12.44 2.09 -11.35
C PHE A 82 13.45 2.47 -10.25
N SER A 83 13.07 3.39 -9.37
CA SER A 83 13.90 3.75 -8.20
C SER A 83 13.01 4.17 -7.03
N PRO A 84 13.22 3.62 -5.81
CA PRO A 84 12.60 4.15 -4.59
C PRO A 84 13.29 5.41 -4.08
N HIS A 85 14.29 5.93 -4.78
CA HIS A 85 15.00 7.16 -4.40
C HIS A 85 14.67 8.27 -5.38
N ARG A 86 14.15 9.37 -4.85
CA ARG A 86 14.01 10.62 -5.59
C ARG A 86 15.40 11.25 -5.85
N PRO A 87 15.53 12.17 -6.82
CA PRO A 87 16.80 12.85 -7.10
C PRO A 87 17.40 13.60 -5.90
N ASP A 88 16.58 14.00 -4.93
CA ASP A 88 17.01 14.65 -3.68
C ASP A 88 17.45 13.66 -2.58
N GLY A 89 17.42 12.35 -2.86
CA GLY A 89 17.77 11.28 -1.93
C GLY A 89 16.62 10.79 -1.05
N THR A 90 15.44 11.40 -1.13
CA THR A 90 14.26 10.97 -0.36
C THR A 90 13.84 9.56 -0.77
N ILE A 91 13.55 8.70 0.22
CA ILE A 91 12.92 7.40 -0.02
C ILE A 91 11.44 7.63 -0.34
N ASP A 92 11.01 7.18 -1.51
CA ASP A 92 9.63 7.21 -2.00
C ASP A 92 9.20 5.81 -2.41
N LEU A 93 8.19 5.28 -1.70
CA LEU A 93 7.66 3.94 -1.92
C LEU A 93 6.30 3.96 -2.63
N ASN A 94 5.82 5.11 -3.10
CA ASN A 94 4.51 5.23 -3.75
C ASN A 94 4.38 4.33 -4.99
N GLY A 95 5.49 4.01 -5.65
CA GLY A 95 5.54 3.11 -6.80
C GLY A 95 5.30 1.63 -6.48
N ILE A 96 5.23 1.23 -5.21
CA ILE A 96 5.05 -0.18 -4.80
C ILE A 96 3.95 -0.39 -3.76
N VAL A 97 3.76 0.56 -2.83
CA VAL A 97 2.85 0.40 -1.67
C VAL A 97 1.38 0.28 -2.07
N LYS A 98 1.00 0.84 -3.22
CA LYS A 98 -0.36 0.68 -3.77
C LYS A 98 -0.63 -0.78 -4.12
N ALA A 99 0.32 -1.44 -4.78
CA ALA A 99 0.21 -2.87 -5.09
C ALA A 99 0.20 -3.72 -3.81
N GLU A 100 1.04 -3.38 -2.82
CA GLU A 100 1.05 -4.06 -1.51
C GLU A 100 -0.29 -3.97 -0.77
N ALA A 101 -0.94 -2.80 -0.81
CA ALA A 101 -2.26 -2.65 -0.19
C ALA A 101 -3.32 -3.54 -0.85
N ILE A 102 -3.29 -3.64 -2.18
CA ILE A 102 -4.19 -4.49 -2.96
C ILE A 102 -3.90 -5.97 -2.66
N GLU A 103 -2.62 -6.38 -2.64
CA GLU A 103 -2.16 -7.72 -2.30
C GLU A 103 -2.67 -8.13 -0.90
N GLN A 104 -2.43 -7.29 0.12
CA GLN A 104 -2.89 -7.57 1.50
C GLN A 104 -4.41 -7.67 1.63
N ALA A 105 -5.15 -6.80 0.93
CA ALA A 105 -6.61 -6.85 0.91
C ALA A 105 -7.14 -8.12 0.19
N GLY A 106 -6.49 -8.55 -0.90
CA GLY A 106 -6.81 -9.80 -1.59
C GLY A 106 -6.47 -11.05 -0.78
N GLU A 107 -5.32 -11.05 -0.10
CA GLU A 107 -4.91 -12.10 0.84
C GLU A 107 -5.92 -12.20 2.00
N TYR A 108 -6.35 -11.06 2.55
CA TYR A 108 -7.40 -11.02 3.55
C TYR A 108 -8.68 -11.69 3.06
N LEU A 109 -9.22 -11.26 1.91
CA LEU A 109 -10.45 -11.82 1.33
C LEU A 109 -10.34 -13.31 1.02
N THR A 110 -9.16 -13.75 0.57
CA THR A 110 -8.86 -15.17 0.36
C THR A 110 -8.87 -15.93 1.69
N SER A 111 -8.27 -15.37 2.74
CA SER A 111 -8.17 -16.01 4.06
C SER A 111 -9.53 -16.19 4.75
N VAL A 112 -10.47 -15.27 4.53
CA VAL A 112 -11.84 -15.36 5.07
C VAL A 112 -12.77 -16.17 4.16
N GLY A 113 -12.29 -16.64 3.01
CA GLY A 113 -13.04 -17.50 2.09
C GLY A 113 -14.06 -16.75 1.21
N CYS A 114 -13.80 -15.48 0.89
CA CYS A 114 -14.67 -14.71 -0.01
C CYS A 114 -14.68 -15.36 -1.41
N PRO A 115 -15.85 -15.78 -1.93
CA PRO A 115 -15.91 -16.60 -3.13
C PRO A 115 -15.67 -15.82 -4.43
N GLN A 116 -15.89 -14.51 -4.42
CA GLN A 116 -15.72 -13.66 -5.59
C GLN A 116 -15.54 -12.21 -5.15
N TRP A 117 -14.47 -11.57 -5.60
CA TRP A 117 -14.20 -10.17 -5.30
C TRP A 117 -13.37 -9.52 -6.41
N SER A 118 -13.34 -8.20 -6.41
CA SER A 118 -12.36 -7.45 -7.19
C SER A 118 -11.97 -6.19 -6.43
N ILE A 119 -10.68 -5.85 -6.44
CA ILE A 119 -10.15 -4.63 -5.84
C ILE A 119 -9.53 -3.80 -6.97
N ASN A 120 -10.01 -2.57 -7.14
CA ASN A 120 -9.41 -1.59 -8.04
C ASN A 120 -8.93 -0.39 -7.23
N VAL A 121 -7.65 -0.03 -7.36
CA VAL A 121 -7.09 1.18 -6.73
C VAL A 121 -6.34 1.99 -7.76
N GLY A 122 -6.92 3.14 -8.14
CA GLY A 122 -6.32 4.04 -9.13
C GLY A 122 -5.99 3.37 -10.47
N GLY A 123 -6.74 2.34 -10.87
CA GLY A 123 -6.54 1.59 -12.12
C GLY A 123 -5.80 0.26 -11.98
N ASP A 124 -5.13 -0.01 -10.86
CA ASP A 124 -4.50 -1.31 -10.60
C ASP A 124 -5.58 -2.26 -10.07
N ILE A 125 -5.69 -3.45 -10.65
CA ILE A 125 -6.79 -4.37 -10.40
C ILE A 125 -6.26 -5.74 -9.96
N LEU A 126 -6.86 -6.29 -8.90
CA LEU A 126 -6.72 -7.68 -8.47
C LEU A 126 -8.11 -8.33 -8.35
N VAL A 127 -8.21 -9.60 -8.76
CA VAL A 127 -9.44 -10.41 -8.80
C VAL A 127 -9.18 -11.83 -8.30
#